data_AF-A0AAN8ZSE1-F1
#
_entry.id   AF-A0AAN8ZSE1-F1
#
_cell.length_a   1.000
_cell.length_b   1.000
_cell.length_c   1.000
_cell.angle_alpha   90.00
_cell.angle_beta   90.00
_cell.angle_gamma   90.00
#
_symmetry.space_group_name_H-M   'P 1'
#
loop_
_entity.id
_entity.type
_entity.pdbx_description
1 polymer ?
#
loop_
_entity_poly.entity_id
_entity_poly.type
_entity_poly.pdbx_seq_one_letter_code
_entity_poly.pdbx_strand_id
1 'polypeptide(L)'
;EHWEKINVVFHDNGTVSYETQKFYYFERSLSVGSEDDLIVSINIPMVSAISQWRFAARLAKLALSSMLEVLKEEPIVTHSVRELMWGYEDALLKIAKDILPPSQRLPFDKFGFFVNKNGSTDGIFNVYTGADDMSKYTTIVSFNHMEKLKYWNTDECNEIKGTDGSSFPPPVADSTVLYMFNDNLCRSVPLTFWKDIEMFGIFVK
;
A
#
# COMPACT_ATOMS: atom_id res chain seq x y z
N GLU A 1 3.48 -15.27 -3.21
CA GLU A 1 2.30 -14.49 -3.64
C GLU A 1 1.82 -15.03 -4.97
N HIS A 2 0.54 -14.84 -5.29
CA HIS A 2 -0.03 -15.10 -6.60
C HIS A 2 -0.83 -13.88 -7.04
N TRP A 3 -0.58 -13.37 -8.26
CA TRP A 3 -1.19 -12.15 -8.77
C TRP A 3 -2.00 -12.48 -10.03
N GLU A 4 -3.22 -11.96 -10.09
CA GLU A 4 -4.12 -12.15 -11.23
C GLU A 4 -4.67 -10.79 -11.69
N LYS A 5 -4.61 -10.51 -12.99
CA LYS A 5 -5.30 -9.36 -13.57
C LYS A 5 -6.75 -9.73 -13.85
N ILE A 6 -7.67 -9.09 -13.17
CA ILE A 6 -9.11 -9.31 -13.31
C ILE A 6 -9.79 -8.06 -13.90
N ASN A 7 -11.03 -8.21 -14.35
CA ASN A 7 -11.84 -7.11 -14.90
C ASN A 7 -11.13 -6.35 -16.03
N VAL A 8 -10.43 -7.09 -16.91
CA VAL A 8 -9.64 -6.52 -18.00
C VAL A 8 -10.57 -5.97 -19.09
N VAL A 9 -10.43 -4.68 -19.40
CA VAL A 9 -11.22 -3.99 -20.43
C VAL A 9 -10.28 -3.22 -21.35
N PHE A 10 -10.32 -3.52 -22.65
CA PHE A 10 -9.61 -2.79 -23.69
C PHE A 10 -10.46 -1.61 -24.19
N HIS A 11 -9.81 -0.50 -24.50
CA HIS A 11 -10.45 0.73 -24.95
C HIS A 11 -9.96 1.13 -26.34
N ASP A 12 -10.80 1.83 -27.10
CA ASP A 12 -10.50 2.27 -28.48
C ASP A 12 -9.36 3.30 -28.56
N ASN A 13 -9.00 3.94 -27.43
CA ASN A 13 -7.89 4.89 -27.33
C ASN A 13 -6.52 4.22 -27.08
N GLY A 14 -6.42 2.90 -27.31
CA GLY A 14 -5.17 2.16 -27.16
C GLY A 14 -4.76 1.90 -25.70
N THR A 15 -5.68 2.06 -24.74
CA THR A 15 -5.43 1.74 -23.32
C THR A 15 -6.14 0.46 -22.89
N VAL A 16 -5.70 -0.10 -21.77
CA VAL A 16 -6.35 -1.24 -21.11
C VAL A 16 -6.51 -0.92 -19.63
N SER A 17 -7.71 -1.16 -19.11
CA SER A 17 -7.99 -1.07 -17.67
C SER A 17 -8.05 -2.46 -17.04
N TYR A 18 -7.50 -2.60 -15.85
CA TYR A 18 -7.55 -3.84 -15.08
C TYR A 18 -7.41 -3.57 -13.59
N GLU A 19 -7.78 -4.55 -12.79
CA GLU A 19 -7.44 -4.63 -11.37
C GLU A 19 -6.47 -5.79 -11.14
N THR A 20 -5.52 -5.63 -10.23
CA THR A 20 -4.61 -6.71 -9.84
C THR A 20 -5.08 -7.28 -8.51
N GLN A 21 -5.57 -8.52 -8.53
CA GLN A 21 -5.91 -9.28 -7.33
C GLN A 21 -4.68 -10.01 -6.80
N LYS A 22 -4.39 -9.88 -5.50
CA LYS A 22 -3.18 -10.45 -4.87
C LYS A 22 -3.53 -11.46 -3.78
N PHE A 23 -2.92 -12.62 -3.85
CA PHE A 23 -3.06 -13.69 -2.86
C PHE A 23 -1.73 -13.97 -2.16
N TYR A 24 -1.82 -14.17 -0.84
CA TYR A 24 -0.69 -14.46 0.03
C TYR A 24 -0.85 -15.86 0.63
N TYR A 25 0.20 -16.67 0.49
CA TYR A 25 0.28 -18.03 1.02
C TYR A 25 1.52 -18.14 1.88
N PHE A 26 1.35 -18.64 3.11
CA PHE A 26 2.45 -18.81 4.04
C PHE A 26 3.25 -20.07 3.70
N GLU A 27 4.56 -19.91 3.49
CA GLU A 27 5.49 -21.01 3.17
C GLU A 27 6.41 -21.28 4.36
N ARG A 28 6.04 -22.24 5.20
CA ARG A 28 6.79 -22.53 6.44
C ARG A 28 8.24 -22.93 6.17
N SER A 29 8.51 -23.68 5.10
CA SER A 29 9.85 -24.16 4.73
C SER A 29 10.79 -23.05 4.27
N LEU A 30 10.25 -21.91 3.83
CA LEU A 30 11.02 -20.72 3.42
C LEU A 30 11.05 -19.64 4.52
N SER A 31 10.50 -19.95 5.70
CA SER A 31 10.37 -19.01 6.81
C SER A 31 11.24 -19.43 7.99
N VAL A 32 11.80 -18.46 8.74
CA VAL A 32 12.53 -18.75 9.98
C VAL A 32 11.59 -19.31 11.07
N GLY A 33 10.38 -18.77 11.14
CA GLY A 33 9.42 -18.97 12.22
C GLY A 33 8.02 -19.35 11.74
N SER A 34 7.16 -19.74 12.67
CA SER A 34 5.73 -19.91 12.38
C SER A 34 5.00 -18.57 12.41
N GLU A 35 3.79 -18.49 11.87
CA GLU A 35 2.97 -17.29 12.04
C GLU A 35 2.47 -17.12 13.49
N ASP A 36 2.61 -18.14 14.34
CA ASP A 36 2.20 -18.07 15.75
C ASP A 36 3.35 -17.61 16.67
N ASP A 37 4.54 -17.35 16.09
CA ASP A 37 5.68 -16.81 16.82
C ASP A 37 5.36 -15.40 17.34
N LEU A 38 5.77 -15.11 18.57
CA LEU A 38 5.43 -13.86 19.26
C LEU A 38 6.43 -12.75 18.97
N ILE A 39 5.91 -11.56 18.72
CA ILE A 39 6.67 -10.32 18.51
C ILE A 39 6.25 -9.32 19.58
N VAL A 40 7.24 -8.76 20.26
CA VAL A 40 7.07 -7.63 21.18
C VAL A 40 7.31 -6.35 20.38
N SER A 41 6.29 -5.51 20.25
CA SER A 41 6.34 -4.29 19.45
C SER A 41 5.59 -3.13 20.10
N ILE A 42 5.72 -1.95 19.50
CA ILE A 42 4.94 -0.79 19.89
C ILE A 42 3.46 -1.06 19.60
N ASN A 43 2.58 -0.61 20.49
CA ASN A 43 1.13 -0.60 20.28
C ASN A 43 0.76 0.46 19.24
N ILE A 44 0.72 0.05 17.97
CA ILE A 44 0.48 0.95 16.83
C ILE A 44 -0.92 1.60 16.90
N PRO A 45 -2.02 0.89 17.23
CA PRO A 45 -3.32 1.52 17.46
C PRO A 45 -3.27 2.66 18.49
N MET A 46 -2.67 2.41 19.67
CA MET A 46 -2.51 3.41 20.72
C MET A 46 -1.71 4.63 20.26
N VAL A 47 -0.52 4.41 19.66
CA VAL A 47 0.32 5.50 19.16
C VAL A 47 -0.38 6.29 18.04
N SER A 48 -1.13 5.60 17.18
CA SER A 48 -1.91 6.22 16.11
C SER A 48 -3.01 7.11 16.68
N ALA A 49 -3.74 6.65 17.70
CA ALA A 49 -4.76 7.45 18.40
C ALA A 49 -4.15 8.71 19.03
N ILE A 50 -3.03 8.57 19.74
CA ILE A 50 -2.29 9.69 20.35
C ILE A 50 -1.84 10.68 19.28
N SER A 51 -1.27 10.18 18.17
CA SER A 51 -0.79 11.01 17.07
C SER A 51 -1.92 11.81 16.41
N GLN A 52 -3.08 11.20 16.17
CA GLN A 52 -4.24 11.90 15.61
C GLN A 52 -4.74 13.02 16.53
N TRP A 53 -4.68 12.82 17.85
CA TRP A 53 -5.19 13.77 18.84
C TRP A 53 -4.12 14.74 19.37
N ARG A 54 -2.91 14.74 18.79
CA ARG A 54 -1.76 15.54 19.25
C ARG A 54 -2.02 17.05 19.29
N PHE A 55 -2.93 17.55 18.46
CA PHE A 55 -3.33 18.98 18.42
C PHE A 55 -4.72 19.24 18.97
N ALA A 56 -5.39 18.24 19.56
CA ALA A 56 -6.71 18.42 20.17
C ALA A 56 -6.65 19.34 21.41
N ALA A 57 -7.79 19.90 21.79
CA ALA A 57 -7.91 20.72 22.99
C ALA A 57 -7.49 19.93 24.25
N ARG A 58 -7.01 20.63 25.28
CA ARG A 58 -6.51 20.01 26.52
C ARG A 58 -7.49 19.02 27.14
N LEU A 59 -8.78 19.36 27.17
CA LEU A 59 -9.82 18.47 27.71
C LEU A 59 -9.95 17.17 26.89
N ALA A 60 -9.86 17.25 25.57
CA ALA A 60 -9.90 16.06 24.71
C ALA A 60 -8.67 15.16 24.92
N LYS A 61 -7.48 15.75 25.09
CA LYS A 61 -6.26 14.99 25.43
C LYS A 61 -6.37 14.28 26.79
N LEU A 62 -6.93 14.95 27.80
CA LEU A 62 -7.18 14.35 29.11
C LEU A 62 -8.20 13.21 29.04
N ALA A 63 -9.26 13.38 28.25
CA ALA A 63 -10.25 12.33 28.02
C ALA A 63 -9.61 11.10 27.34
N LEU A 64 -8.79 11.31 26.31
CA LEU A 64 -8.03 10.22 25.66
C LEU A 64 -7.10 9.53 26.66
N SER A 65 -6.32 10.28 27.44
CA SER A 65 -5.43 9.70 28.47
C SER A 65 -6.19 8.85 29.48
N SER A 66 -7.34 9.35 29.95
CA SER A 66 -8.19 8.62 30.91
C SER A 66 -8.75 7.34 30.27
N MET A 67 -9.17 7.41 29.00
CA MET A 67 -9.67 6.25 28.27
C MET A 67 -8.58 5.18 28.09
N LEU A 68 -7.37 5.56 27.69
CA LEU A 68 -6.23 4.64 27.54
C LEU A 68 -5.91 3.94 28.87
N GLU A 69 -5.93 4.67 29.98
CA GLU A 69 -5.71 4.10 31.32
C GLU A 69 -6.83 3.13 31.72
N VAL A 70 -8.10 3.48 31.47
CA VAL A 70 -9.26 2.61 31.75
C VAL A 70 -9.21 1.32 30.94
N LEU A 71 -8.83 1.41 29.66
CA LEU A 71 -8.67 0.26 28.78
C LEU A 71 -7.39 -0.54 29.07
N LYS A 72 -6.51 -0.03 29.94
CA LYS A 72 -5.21 -0.62 30.26
C LYS A 72 -4.34 -0.79 29.01
N GLU A 73 -4.38 0.20 28.12
CA GLU A 73 -3.53 0.22 26.93
C GLU A 73 -2.06 0.45 27.33
N GLU A 74 -1.20 -0.46 26.91
CA GLU A 74 0.24 -0.37 27.12
C GLU A 74 0.95 0.06 25.82
N PRO A 75 2.02 0.87 25.90
CA PRO A 75 2.75 1.33 24.71
C PRO A 75 3.53 0.22 24.01
N ILE A 76 3.79 -0.88 24.70
CA ILE A 76 4.47 -2.08 24.20
C ILE A 76 3.52 -3.25 24.40
N VAL A 77 3.26 -4.00 23.34
CA VAL A 77 2.35 -5.14 23.33
C VAL A 77 3.02 -6.34 22.69
N THR A 78 2.49 -7.53 22.98
CA THR A 78 2.96 -8.78 22.38
C THR A 78 1.86 -9.38 21.54
N HIS A 79 2.13 -9.62 20.26
CA HIS A 79 1.22 -10.26 19.32
C HIS A 79 1.95 -11.33 18.51
N SER A 80 1.23 -12.32 18.03
CA SER A 80 1.77 -13.25 17.03
C SER A 80 2.03 -12.55 15.69
N VAL A 81 2.92 -13.12 14.87
CA VAL A 81 3.12 -12.67 13.48
C VAL A 81 1.80 -12.66 12.72
N ARG A 82 0.95 -13.68 12.90
CA ARG A 82 -0.38 -13.81 12.29
C ARG A 82 -1.26 -12.61 12.60
N GLU A 83 -1.31 -12.22 13.87
CA GLU A 83 -2.10 -11.09 14.34
C GLU A 83 -1.59 -9.76 13.76
N LEU A 84 -0.28 -9.52 13.79
CA LEU A 84 0.31 -8.30 13.25
C LEU A 84 0.11 -8.17 11.73
N MET A 85 0.18 -9.28 11.00
CA MET A 85 0.03 -9.27 9.54
C MET A 85 -1.44 -9.23 9.12
N TRP A 86 -2.28 -10.11 9.66
CA TRP A 86 -3.63 -10.37 9.12
C TRP A 86 -4.75 -9.78 9.95
N GLY A 87 -4.47 -9.35 11.18
CA GLY A 87 -5.41 -8.58 11.99
C GLY A 87 -5.66 -9.19 13.37
N TYR A 88 -5.62 -8.35 14.40
CA TYR A 88 -6.18 -8.61 15.72
C TYR A 88 -7.24 -7.59 16.11
N GLU A 89 -8.09 -7.96 17.07
CA GLU A 89 -9.10 -7.05 17.60
C GLU A 89 -8.50 -6.07 18.61
N ASP A 90 -8.83 -4.80 18.44
CA ASP A 90 -8.31 -3.72 19.28
C ASP A 90 -9.47 -2.91 19.87
N ALA A 91 -9.38 -2.60 21.17
CA ALA A 91 -10.45 -1.90 21.87
C ALA A 91 -10.63 -0.45 21.38
N LEU A 92 -9.54 0.22 21.04
CA LEU A 92 -9.56 1.59 20.52
C LEU A 92 -10.21 1.63 19.14
N LEU A 93 -9.95 0.64 18.28
CA LEU A 93 -10.61 0.54 16.98
C LEU A 93 -12.12 0.32 17.09
N LYS A 94 -12.57 -0.49 18.04
CA LYS A 94 -14.01 -0.69 18.30
C LYS A 94 -14.68 0.62 18.71
N ILE A 95 -14.10 1.31 19.69
CA ILE A 95 -14.62 2.61 20.17
C ILE A 95 -14.58 3.66 19.06
N ALA A 96 -13.51 3.70 18.26
CA ALA A 96 -13.38 4.65 17.17
C ALA A 96 -14.53 4.55 16.18
N LYS A 97 -15.05 3.37 15.87
CA LYS A 97 -16.19 3.22 14.96
C LYS A 97 -17.48 3.85 15.48
N ASP A 98 -17.69 3.73 16.79
CA ASP A 98 -18.90 4.23 17.45
C ASP A 98 -18.87 5.76 17.58
N ILE A 99 -17.68 6.33 17.77
CA ILE A 99 -17.50 7.77 18.01
C ILE A 99 -17.21 8.56 16.73
N LEU A 100 -16.48 7.99 15.77
CA LEU A 100 -16.05 8.72 14.59
C LEU A 100 -17.21 8.93 13.60
N PRO A 101 -17.29 10.13 12.98
CA PRO A 101 -18.28 10.41 11.96
C PRO A 101 -18.07 9.48 10.75
N PRO A 102 -19.12 9.19 9.94
CA PRO A 102 -19.02 8.28 8.81
C PRO A 102 -17.86 8.56 7.85
N SER A 103 -17.49 9.83 7.65
CA SER A 103 -16.37 10.25 6.81
C SER A 103 -14.98 9.92 7.35
N GLN A 104 -14.87 9.58 8.65
CA GLN A 104 -13.62 9.25 9.33
C GLN A 104 -13.60 7.81 9.85
N ARG A 105 -14.68 7.04 9.63
CA ARG A 105 -14.72 5.64 10.02
C ARG A 105 -13.68 4.86 9.23
N LEU A 106 -12.91 4.05 9.95
CA LEU A 106 -11.95 3.16 9.36
C LEU A 106 -12.71 2.06 8.60
N PRO A 107 -12.28 1.69 7.38
CA PRO A 107 -12.94 0.66 6.57
C PRO A 107 -12.64 -0.77 7.07
N PHE A 108 -12.06 -0.91 8.25
CA PHE A 108 -11.62 -2.18 8.83
C PHE A 108 -11.89 -2.25 10.33
N ASP A 109 -11.97 -3.49 10.80
CA ASP A 109 -12.45 -3.83 12.13
C ASP A 109 -11.35 -4.30 13.07
N LYS A 110 -10.17 -4.54 12.51
CA LYS A 110 -8.99 -5.11 13.15
C LYS A 110 -7.78 -4.26 12.79
N PHE A 111 -6.77 -4.31 13.64
CA PHE A 111 -5.47 -3.75 13.32
C PHE A 111 -4.55 -4.86 12.79
N GLY A 112 -3.89 -4.60 11.67
CA GLY A 112 -2.81 -5.42 11.12
C GLY A 112 -2.32 -4.80 9.81
N PHE A 113 -1.11 -5.12 9.39
CA PHE A 113 -0.46 -4.47 8.25
C PHE A 113 -1.11 -4.81 6.91
N PHE A 114 -1.68 -6.02 6.78
CA PHE A 114 -2.30 -6.55 5.57
C PHE A 114 -3.76 -6.96 5.82
N VAL A 115 -4.44 -6.30 6.77
CA VAL A 115 -5.88 -6.52 7.01
C VAL A 115 -6.65 -6.31 5.70
N ASN A 116 -7.48 -7.30 5.35
CA ASN A 116 -8.28 -7.33 4.12
C ASN A 116 -7.49 -7.24 2.81
N LYS A 117 -6.16 -7.43 2.81
CA LYS A 117 -5.34 -7.41 1.59
C LYS A 117 -5.28 -8.75 0.86
N ASN A 118 -5.53 -9.87 1.55
CA ASN A 118 -5.46 -11.19 0.93
C ASN A 118 -6.71 -11.45 0.07
N GLY A 119 -6.52 -11.61 -1.24
CA GLY A 119 -7.58 -11.77 -2.22
C GLY A 119 -8.29 -10.47 -2.61
N SER A 120 -7.78 -9.30 -2.19
CA SER A 120 -8.30 -8.00 -2.62
C SER A 120 -7.57 -7.47 -3.84
N THR A 121 -8.08 -6.36 -4.41
CA THR A 121 -7.42 -5.61 -5.48
C THR A 121 -6.74 -4.35 -4.94
N ASP A 122 -5.69 -3.90 -5.62
CA ASP A 122 -5.01 -2.63 -5.30
C ASP A 122 -5.63 -1.41 -6.00
N GLY A 123 -6.78 -1.59 -6.65
CA GLY A 123 -7.47 -0.56 -7.43
C GLY A 123 -7.35 -0.77 -8.93
N ILE A 124 -7.96 0.16 -9.67
CA ILE A 124 -8.11 0.11 -11.12
C ILE A 124 -6.96 0.86 -11.77
N PHE A 125 -6.11 0.15 -12.49
CA PHE A 125 -5.08 0.72 -13.34
C PHE A 125 -5.61 0.87 -14.76
N ASN A 126 -5.43 2.04 -15.37
CA ASN A 126 -5.57 2.21 -16.81
C ASN A 126 -4.20 2.54 -17.39
N VAL A 127 -3.71 1.71 -18.31
CA VAL A 127 -2.36 1.83 -18.87
C VAL A 127 -2.38 1.82 -20.39
N TYR A 128 -1.39 2.42 -21.02
CA TYR A 128 -1.21 2.30 -22.46
C TYR A 128 -0.80 0.87 -22.85
N THR A 129 -1.41 0.34 -23.89
CA THR A 129 -1.09 -1.00 -24.44
C THR A 129 0.21 -1.01 -25.25
N GLY A 130 0.69 0.16 -25.68
CA GLY A 130 1.83 0.29 -26.59
C GLY A 130 1.51 -0.01 -28.06
N ALA A 131 0.25 -0.29 -28.40
CA ALA A 131 -0.17 -0.61 -29.77
C ALA A 131 0.09 0.55 -30.75
N ASP A 132 -0.19 1.78 -30.34
CA ASP A 132 0.04 2.98 -31.17
C ASP A 132 1.48 3.50 -31.04
N ASP A 133 2.06 3.39 -29.84
CA ASP A 133 3.37 3.94 -29.51
C ASP A 133 4.03 3.11 -28.40
N MET A 134 5.04 2.34 -28.79
CA MET A 134 5.77 1.45 -27.89
C MET A 134 6.51 2.21 -26.79
N SER A 135 6.82 3.51 -26.97
CA SER A 135 7.46 4.33 -25.94
C SER A 135 6.55 4.61 -24.74
N LYS A 136 5.24 4.35 -24.87
CA LYS A 136 4.25 4.49 -23.79
C LYS A 136 3.88 3.16 -23.15
N TYR A 137 4.41 2.04 -23.64
CA TYR A 137 4.02 0.70 -23.21
C TYR A 137 3.93 0.58 -21.69
N THR A 138 2.79 0.13 -21.17
CA THR A 138 2.49 -0.06 -19.73
C THR A 138 2.58 1.20 -18.85
N THR A 139 2.78 2.38 -19.44
CA THR A 139 2.74 3.65 -18.70
C THR A 139 1.31 3.90 -18.23
N ILE A 140 1.19 4.31 -16.98
CA ILE A 140 -0.09 4.53 -16.31
C ILE A 140 -0.68 5.85 -16.81
N VAL A 141 -1.92 5.76 -17.29
CA VAL A 141 -2.76 6.90 -17.65
C VAL A 141 -3.50 7.39 -16.41
N SER A 142 -4.09 6.47 -15.65
CA SER A 142 -4.79 6.78 -14.42
C SER A 142 -4.83 5.60 -13.46
N PHE A 143 -4.97 5.94 -12.18
CA PHE A 143 -5.17 5.00 -11.09
C PHE A 143 -6.44 5.38 -10.34
N ASN A 144 -7.37 4.43 -10.17
CA ASN A 144 -8.70 4.67 -9.60
C ASN A 144 -9.41 5.89 -10.23
N HIS A 145 -9.34 5.98 -11.56
CA HIS A 145 -9.90 7.08 -12.36
C HIS A 145 -9.28 8.46 -12.08
N MET A 146 -8.14 8.52 -11.40
CA MET A 146 -7.39 9.76 -11.14
C MET A 146 -6.10 9.78 -11.97
N GLU A 147 -5.87 10.88 -12.68
CA GLU A 147 -4.60 11.13 -13.39
C GLU A 147 -3.51 11.70 -12.47
N LYS A 148 -3.92 12.27 -11.32
CA LYS A 148 -3.05 12.77 -10.27
C LYS A 148 -3.58 12.39 -8.91
N LEU A 149 -2.67 12.11 -7.98
CA LEU A 149 -2.97 11.87 -6.58
C LEU A 149 -3.46 13.15 -5.89
N LYS A 150 -3.95 13.00 -4.66
CA LYS A 150 -4.43 14.12 -3.84
C LYS A 150 -3.82 14.11 -2.44
N TYR A 151 -2.73 13.37 -2.27
CA TYR A 151 -2.12 13.10 -0.95
C TYR A 151 -1.03 14.11 -0.58
N TRP A 152 -0.37 14.69 -1.58
CA TRP A 152 0.81 15.53 -1.39
C TRP A 152 0.49 17.01 -1.57
N ASN A 153 1.33 17.88 -1.00
CA ASN A 153 1.09 19.33 -0.97
C ASN A 153 1.35 20.04 -2.30
N THR A 154 2.00 19.38 -3.27
CA THR A 154 2.37 19.98 -4.56
C THR A 154 1.87 19.12 -5.71
N ASP A 155 1.54 19.77 -6.83
CA ASP A 155 1.08 19.07 -8.03
C ASP A 155 2.13 18.07 -8.53
N GLU A 156 3.41 18.44 -8.52
CA GLU A 156 4.52 17.57 -8.93
C GLU A 156 4.59 16.27 -8.11
N CYS A 157 4.43 16.35 -6.78
CA CYS A 157 4.46 15.17 -5.92
C CYS A 157 3.22 14.28 -6.10
N ASN A 158 2.13 14.85 -6.60
CA ASN A 158 0.90 14.11 -6.89
C ASN A 158 0.90 13.47 -8.29
N GLU A 159 1.92 13.68 -9.11
CA GLU A 159 1.98 13.07 -10.44
C GLU A 159 2.14 11.54 -10.35
N ILE A 160 1.29 10.83 -11.08
CA ILE A 160 1.44 9.40 -11.35
C ILE A 160 2.37 9.28 -12.57
N LYS A 161 3.58 8.74 -12.36
CA LYS A 161 4.62 8.67 -13.39
C LYS A 161 5.03 7.23 -13.66
N GLY A 162 5.23 6.95 -14.94
CA GLY A 162 5.80 5.69 -15.42
C GLY A 162 4.83 4.52 -15.27
N THR A 163 5.35 3.35 -14.90
CA THR A 163 4.61 2.08 -14.91
C THR A 163 4.34 1.59 -13.48
N ASP A 164 3.74 0.40 -13.34
CA ASP A 164 3.61 -0.28 -12.05
C ASP A 164 4.90 -1.00 -11.60
N GLY A 165 5.99 -0.86 -12.37
CA GLY A 165 7.29 -1.48 -12.11
C GLY A 165 7.43 -2.92 -12.60
N SER A 166 6.37 -3.54 -13.12
CA SER A 166 6.44 -4.90 -13.67
C SER A 166 7.06 -4.94 -15.07
N SER A 167 6.99 -3.83 -15.81
CA SER A 167 7.52 -3.67 -17.17
C SER A 167 7.78 -2.20 -17.44
N PHE A 168 8.64 -1.91 -18.41
CA PHE A 168 8.98 -0.55 -18.81
C PHE A 168 8.99 -0.42 -20.34
N PRO A 169 8.70 0.77 -20.89
CA PRO A 169 8.76 1.00 -22.33
C PRO A 169 10.18 0.86 -22.88
N PRO A 170 10.40 0.14 -23.99
CA PRO A 170 11.68 0.09 -24.68
C PRO A 170 11.88 1.30 -25.63
N PRO A 171 13.14 1.66 -25.96
CA PRO A 171 14.38 1.15 -25.40
C PRO A 171 14.75 1.82 -24.07
N VAL A 172 15.36 1.06 -23.16
CA VAL A 172 15.91 1.58 -21.89
C VAL A 172 17.42 1.79 -22.06
N ALA A 173 17.88 3.03 -21.88
CA ALA A 173 19.29 3.39 -21.89
C ALA A 173 19.78 3.73 -20.47
N ASP A 174 21.10 3.71 -20.24
CA ASP A 174 21.70 3.97 -18.93
C ASP A 174 21.41 5.40 -18.42
N SER A 175 21.16 6.33 -19.35
CA SER A 175 20.77 7.71 -19.04
C SER A 175 19.27 7.89 -18.79
N THR A 176 18.46 6.86 -19.02
CA THR A 176 17.01 6.92 -18.83
C THR A 176 16.66 6.82 -17.35
N VAL A 177 15.91 7.80 -16.83
CA VAL A 177 15.28 7.69 -15.52
C VAL A 177 13.93 7.01 -15.69
N LEU A 178 13.79 5.81 -15.14
CA LEU A 178 12.52 5.10 -15.12
C LEU A 178 11.69 5.58 -13.93
N TYR A 179 10.38 5.66 -14.09
CA TYR A 179 9.48 5.95 -12.99
C TYR A 179 8.59 4.74 -12.72
N MET A 180 8.36 4.47 -11.44
CA MET A 180 7.43 3.48 -10.97
C MET A 180 6.43 4.15 -10.03
N PHE A 181 5.14 4.01 -10.32
CA PHE A 181 4.10 4.33 -9.36
C PHE A 181 3.83 3.10 -8.49
N ASN A 182 3.93 3.27 -7.17
CA ASN A 182 3.61 2.23 -6.21
C ASN A 182 2.47 2.72 -5.30
N ASP A 183 1.34 2.04 -5.37
CA ASP A 183 0.12 2.35 -4.63
C ASP A 183 0.34 2.27 -3.11
N ASN A 184 1.14 1.30 -2.65
CA ASN A 184 1.45 1.11 -1.23
C ASN A 184 2.40 2.20 -0.69
N LEU A 185 3.25 2.78 -1.54
CA LEU A 185 4.06 3.96 -1.21
C LEU A 185 3.31 5.29 -1.38
N CYS A 186 2.09 5.24 -1.95
CA CYS A 186 1.26 6.40 -2.27
C CYS A 186 1.98 7.45 -3.14
N ARG A 187 2.94 7.06 -3.98
CA ARG A 187 3.72 7.99 -4.81
C ARG A 187 4.44 7.32 -5.97
N SER A 188 4.87 8.16 -6.92
CA SER A 188 5.82 7.78 -7.96
C SER A 188 7.26 7.91 -7.46
N VAL A 189 8.11 6.95 -7.79
CA VAL A 189 9.54 6.91 -7.44
C VAL A 189 10.41 6.80 -8.69
N PRO A 190 11.53 7.55 -8.78
CA PRO A 190 12.49 7.42 -9.86
C PRO A 190 13.45 6.25 -9.60
N LEU A 191 13.81 5.55 -10.66
CA LEU A 191 14.82 4.51 -10.71
C LEU A 191 15.91 4.95 -11.71
N THR A 192 17.15 5.01 -11.24
CA THR A 192 18.32 5.37 -12.05
C THR A 192 19.19 4.15 -12.25
N PHE A 193 19.82 4.05 -13.41
CA PHE A 193 20.79 3.00 -13.71
C PHE A 193 21.86 2.91 -12.61
N TRP A 194 22.19 1.68 -12.23
CA TRP A 194 23.27 1.40 -11.29
C TRP A 194 24.42 0.66 -11.94
N LYS A 195 24.14 -0.50 -12.55
CA LYS A 195 25.11 -1.34 -13.24
C LYS A 195 24.40 -2.38 -14.12
N ASP A 196 25.10 -2.86 -15.14
CA ASP A 196 24.67 -4.04 -15.87
C ASP A 196 24.85 -5.31 -15.02
N ILE A 197 23.92 -6.25 -15.15
CA ILE A 197 23.99 -7.60 -14.59
C ILE A 197 23.67 -8.64 -15.66
N GLU A 198 24.24 -9.84 -15.54
CA GLU A 198 23.89 -10.98 -16.37
C GLU A 198 23.06 -11.97 -15.53
N MET A 199 21.86 -12.30 -15.99
CA MET A 199 21.01 -13.29 -15.36
C MET A 199 20.61 -14.33 -16.40
N PHE A 200 20.97 -15.59 -16.17
CA PHE A 200 20.64 -16.71 -17.05
C PHE A 200 21.05 -16.47 -18.54
N GLY A 201 22.17 -15.78 -18.77
CA GLY A 201 22.65 -15.45 -20.13
C GLY A 201 22.00 -14.21 -20.76
N ILE A 202 21.17 -13.47 -20.02
CA ILE A 202 20.52 -12.24 -20.47
C ILE A 202 21.15 -11.05 -19.75
N PHE A 203 21.61 -10.06 -20.51
CA PHE A 203 22.09 -8.79 -19.98
C PHE A 203 20.92 -7.90 -19.59
N VAL A 204 20.88 -7.48 -18.34
CA VAL A 204 19.85 -6.61 -17.74
C VAL A 204 20.53 -5.34 -17.24
N LYS A 205 19.87 -4.21 -17.49
CA LYS A 205 20.31 -2.87 -17.08
C LYS A 205 19.64 -2.43 -15.79
#